data_AF-A0A8S2ET67-F1
#
_entry.id   AF-A0A8S2ET67-F1
#
_cell.length_a   1.000
_cell.length_b   1.000
_cell.length_c   1.000
_cell.angle_alpha   90.00
_cell.angle_beta   90.00
_cell.angle_gamma   90.00
#
_symmetry.space_group_name_H-M   'P 1'
#
loop_
_entity.id
_entity.type
_entity.pdbx_description
1 polymer ?
#
loop_
_entity_poly.entity_id
_entity_poly.type
_entity_poly.pdbx_seq_one_letter_code
_entity_poly.pdbx_strand_id
1 'polypeptide(L)'
;PRGYCYYFGGNGKQSNGQTDNGISNMSQFINLTAYSKGIDQQSLSFTLSAFLGGVAEQEDDAKVVVLFLNNDYHTIQTEQIGPVSAKDRQDKTSLLNQTKTGVIKSSTRYINVYLILTRKSDVTKYGTNNDGNADDIVFMITQNGE
;
A
#
# COMPACT_ATOMS: atom_id res chain seq x y z
N PRO A 1 7.22 -6.76 -20.04
CA PRO A 1 6.82 -7.21 -18.68
C PRO A 1 7.62 -6.43 -17.63
N ARG A 2 6.95 -5.64 -16.78
CA ARG A 2 7.56 -5.10 -15.56
C ARG A 2 7.85 -6.26 -14.58
N GLY A 3 8.85 -6.08 -13.73
CA GLY A 3 9.83 -7.08 -13.31
C GLY A 3 9.33 -8.33 -12.59
N TYR A 4 10.17 -9.36 -12.57
CA TYR A 4 10.01 -10.61 -11.80
C TYR A 4 10.07 -10.42 -10.27
N CYS A 5 10.08 -9.18 -9.77
CA CYS A 5 10.25 -8.83 -8.36
C CYS A 5 9.07 -7.99 -7.88
N TYR A 6 7.96 -8.63 -7.56
CA TYR A 6 6.81 -7.98 -6.92
C TYR A 6 6.67 -8.48 -5.47
N TYR A 7 6.09 -7.65 -4.60
CA TYR A 7 5.69 -8.07 -3.26
C TYR A 7 4.46 -8.98 -3.36
N PHE A 8 4.53 -10.13 -2.71
CA PHE A 8 3.50 -11.16 -2.73
C PHE A 8 3.06 -11.51 -1.31
N GLY A 9 1.78 -11.82 -1.14
CA GLY A 9 1.16 -12.05 0.15
C GLY A 9 1.67 -13.28 0.91
N GLY A 10 2.34 -14.24 0.26
CA GLY A 10 2.97 -15.35 0.97
C GLY A 10 2.14 -16.62 1.04
N ASN A 11 2.78 -17.69 1.50
CA ASN A 11 2.10 -18.92 1.87
C ASN A 11 1.46 -18.75 3.26
N GLY A 12 0.15 -18.92 3.35
CA GLY A 12 -0.56 -18.85 4.63
C GLY A 12 -0.61 -20.15 5.42
N LYS A 13 0.03 -21.24 4.96
CA LYS A 13 0.16 -22.48 5.74
C LYS A 13 1.36 -22.41 6.68
N GLN A 14 1.09 -22.46 7.97
CA GLN A 14 2.11 -22.46 9.02
C GLN A 14 2.73 -23.85 9.21
N SER A 15 3.92 -23.91 9.83
CA SER A 15 4.67 -25.16 10.04
C SER A 15 3.93 -26.19 10.89
N ASN A 16 3.00 -25.74 11.75
CA ASN A 16 2.15 -26.58 12.58
C ASN A 16 0.88 -27.08 11.85
N GLY A 17 0.74 -26.79 10.56
CA GLY A 17 -0.40 -27.18 9.73
C GLY A 17 -1.62 -26.25 9.81
N GLN A 18 -1.59 -25.20 10.64
CA GLN A 18 -2.64 -24.20 10.73
C GLN A 18 -2.53 -23.16 9.60
N THR A 19 -3.65 -22.49 9.32
CA THR A 19 -3.69 -21.35 8.41
C THR A 19 -3.48 -20.05 9.18
N ASP A 20 -2.65 -19.15 8.65
CA ASP A 20 -2.42 -17.81 9.19
C ASP A 20 -3.68 -16.90 9.11
N ASN A 21 -3.56 -15.68 9.63
CA ASN A 21 -4.61 -14.67 9.57
C ASN A 21 -4.85 -14.10 8.15
N GLY A 22 -4.13 -14.57 7.14
CA GLY A 22 -4.25 -14.12 5.76
C GLY A 22 -3.75 -12.70 5.53
N ILE A 23 -2.97 -12.10 6.42
CA ILE A 23 -2.49 -10.73 6.27
C ILE A 23 -0.97 -10.72 6.21
N SER A 24 -0.45 -10.21 5.09
CA SER A 24 0.96 -9.86 4.96
C SER A 24 1.10 -8.36 4.82
N ASN A 25 2.10 -7.79 5.49
CA ASN A 25 2.33 -6.35 5.48
C ASN A 25 3.82 -6.02 5.48
N MET A 26 4.13 -4.85 4.93
CA MET A 26 5.46 -4.24 4.98
C MET A 26 5.28 -2.77 5.30
N SER A 27 6.16 -2.20 6.10
CA SER A 27 6.11 -0.78 6.44
C SER A 27 7.45 -0.08 6.25
N GLN A 28 7.37 1.21 5.93
CA GLN A 28 8.51 2.11 5.91
C GLN A 28 8.16 3.39 6.65
N PHE A 29 8.90 3.66 7.73
CA PHE A 29 8.79 4.89 8.50
C PHE A 29 9.82 5.91 8.01
N ILE A 30 9.37 7.12 7.65
CA ILE A 30 10.20 8.14 7.01
C ILE A 30 10.09 9.45 7.81
N ASN A 31 11.23 10.04 8.13
CA ASN A 31 11.32 11.34 8.78
C ASN A 31 11.30 12.47 7.73
N LEU A 32 10.34 13.38 7.84
CA LEU A 32 10.14 14.52 6.96
C LEU A 32 10.52 15.87 7.60
N THR A 33 11.18 15.87 8.76
CA THR A 33 11.51 17.11 9.51
C THR A 33 12.30 18.12 8.66
N ALA A 34 13.16 17.66 7.75
CA ALA A 34 13.88 18.52 6.81
C ALA A 34 12.96 19.35 5.89
N TYR A 35 11.73 18.88 5.65
CA TYR A 35 10.73 19.53 4.80
C TYR A 35 9.68 20.33 5.61
N SER A 36 9.81 20.40 6.93
CA SER A 36 8.83 21.02 7.86
C SER A 36 8.37 22.41 7.43
N LYS A 37 9.28 23.28 6.97
CA LYS A 37 8.93 24.62 6.49
C LYS A 37 7.91 24.58 5.34
N GLY A 38 8.14 23.74 4.33
CA GLY A 38 7.23 23.59 3.20
C GLY A 38 5.91 22.95 3.59
N ILE A 39 5.95 21.93 4.47
CA ILE A 39 4.77 21.28 5.03
C ILE A 39 3.89 22.28 5.80
N ASP A 40 4.49 23.06 6.69
CA ASP A 40 3.75 23.98 7.57
C ASP A 40 3.17 25.17 6.80
N GLN A 41 3.83 25.58 5.71
CA GLN A 41 3.32 26.56 4.75
C GLN A 41 2.32 25.94 3.74
N GLN A 42 2.06 24.63 3.82
CA GLN A 42 1.23 23.87 2.88
C GLN A 42 1.63 24.06 1.41
N SER A 43 2.93 24.23 1.17
CA SER A 43 3.51 24.41 -0.16
C SER A 43 4.05 23.10 -0.75
N LEU A 44 3.81 21.97 -0.08
CA LEU A 44 4.18 20.63 -0.56
C LEU A 44 2.95 19.76 -0.81
N SER A 45 2.93 19.10 -1.97
CA SER A 45 1.99 18.04 -2.31
C SER A 45 2.69 16.69 -2.32
N PHE A 46 1.90 15.62 -2.33
CA PHE A 46 2.37 14.26 -2.53
C PHE A 46 1.72 13.61 -3.75
N THR A 47 2.43 12.65 -4.33
CA THR A 47 1.89 11.62 -5.22
C THR A 47 2.20 10.25 -4.63
N LEU A 48 1.17 9.45 -4.41
CA LEU A 48 1.25 8.05 -4.01
C LEU A 48 0.84 7.19 -5.21
N SER A 49 1.70 6.27 -5.64
CA SER A 49 1.36 5.32 -6.70
C SER A 49 1.88 3.92 -6.40
N ALA A 50 1.21 2.92 -6.95
CA ALA A 50 1.66 1.54 -6.96
C ALA A 50 0.92 0.75 -8.04
N PHE A 51 1.52 -0.34 -8.50
CA PHE A 51 0.81 -1.38 -9.23
C PHE A 51 0.27 -2.39 -8.22
N LEU A 52 -1.05 -2.52 -8.12
CA LEU A 52 -1.71 -3.37 -7.13
C LEU A 52 -2.61 -4.40 -7.82
N GLY A 53 -2.67 -5.62 -7.28
CA GLY A 53 -3.54 -6.64 -7.86
C GLY A 53 -3.41 -8.02 -7.23
N GLY A 54 -3.54 -9.05 -8.05
CA GLY A 54 -3.66 -10.44 -7.60
C GLY A 54 -3.75 -11.44 -8.75
N VAL A 55 -4.21 -12.66 -8.44
CA VAL A 55 -4.25 -13.80 -9.37
C VAL A 55 -5.69 -14.14 -9.77
N ALA A 56 -5.94 -14.32 -11.07
CA ALA A 56 -7.20 -14.81 -11.65
C ALA A 56 -8.47 -14.24 -10.95
N GLU A 57 -9.44 -15.08 -10.63
CA GLU A 57 -10.67 -14.74 -9.89
C GLU A 57 -10.53 -14.78 -8.36
N GLN A 58 -9.31 -14.93 -7.82
CA GLN A 58 -9.09 -14.91 -6.38
C GLN A 58 -9.32 -13.51 -5.83
N GLU A 59 -10.14 -13.40 -4.78
CA GLU A 59 -10.57 -12.15 -4.15
C GLU A 59 -9.50 -11.50 -3.26
N ASP A 60 -8.31 -12.11 -3.19
CA ASP A 60 -7.17 -11.57 -2.48
C ASP A 60 -6.80 -10.18 -3.04
N ASP A 61 -6.47 -9.26 -2.14
CA ASP A 61 -6.26 -7.86 -2.50
C ASP A 61 -4.96 -7.27 -1.98
N ALA A 62 -4.59 -6.14 -2.59
CA ALA A 62 -3.45 -5.33 -2.21
C ALA A 62 -3.86 -3.87 -2.08
N LYS A 63 -3.36 -3.20 -1.04
CA LYS A 63 -3.52 -1.75 -0.83
C LYS A 63 -2.27 -1.13 -0.23
N VAL A 64 -2.08 0.16 -0.46
CA VAL A 64 -1.05 0.97 0.20
C VAL A 64 -1.71 2.06 1.01
N VAL A 65 -1.35 2.17 2.28
CA VAL A 65 -1.83 3.19 3.22
C VAL A 65 -0.66 4.06 3.65
N VAL A 66 -0.82 5.37 3.64
CA VAL A 66 0.15 6.33 4.17
C VAL A 66 -0.47 7.03 5.37
N LEU A 67 0.15 6.87 6.52
CA LEU A 67 -0.18 7.62 7.72
C LEU A 67 0.77 8.80 7.83
N PHE A 68 0.23 10.01 7.94
CA PHE A 68 0.99 11.24 8.17
C PHE A 68 0.91 11.57 9.65
N LEU A 69 2.05 11.65 10.32
CA LEU A 69 2.13 11.81 11.76
C LEU A 69 2.75 13.14 12.14
N ASN A 70 2.25 13.73 13.23
CA ASN A 70 2.84 14.91 13.84
C ASN A 70 4.09 14.56 14.67
N ASN A 71 4.67 15.55 15.36
CA ASN A 71 5.87 15.36 16.16
C ASN A 71 5.68 14.42 17.38
N ASP A 72 4.44 14.25 17.83
CA ASP A 72 4.06 13.36 18.93
C ASP A 72 3.69 11.95 18.44
N TYR A 73 3.94 11.64 17.16
CA TYR A 73 3.57 10.40 16.49
C TYR A 73 2.06 10.13 16.44
N HIS A 74 1.23 11.17 16.54
CA HIS A 74 -0.20 11.05 16.28
C HIS A 74 -0.48 11.17 14.79
N THR A 75 -1.23 10.23 14.24
CA THR A 75 -1.75 10.31 12.86
C THR A 75 -2.70 11.48 12.73
N ILE A 76 -2.36 12.43 11.85
CA ILE A 76 -3.14 13.64 11.58
C ILE A 76 -3.76 13.67 10.19
N GLN A 77 -3.30 12.80 9.29
CA GLN A 77 -3.86 12.57 7.95
C GLN A 77 -3.58 11.11 7.54
N THR A 78 -4.51 10.51 6.80
CA THR A 78 -4.38 9.15 6.24
C THR A 78 -4.77 9.19 4.78
N GLU A 79 -3.94 8.58 3.94
CA GLU A 79 -4.18 8.45 2.51
C GLU A 79 -4.04 6.99 2.08
N GLN A 80 -4.71 6.61 1.00
CA GLN A 80 -4.73 5.21 0.53
C GLN A 80 -4.90 5.13 -0.98
N ILE A 81 -4.28 4.12 -1.59
CA ILE A 81 -4.62 3.56 -2.90
C ILE A 81 -4.99 2.07 -2.76
N GLY A 82 -5.88 1.60 -3.62
CA GLY A 82 -6.52 0.29 -3.47
C GLY A 82 -7.59 0.26 -2.34
N PRO A 83 -8.10 -0.92 -1.96
CA PRO A 83 -7.68 -2.23 -2.45
C PRO A 83 -8.00 -2.46 -3.93
N VAL A 84 -7.19 -3.28 -4.60
CA VAL A 84 -7.51 -3.82 -5.93
C VAL A 84 -7.97 -5.27 -5.79
N SER A 85 -9.24 -5.53 -6.08
CA SER A 85 -9.91 -6.83 -5.97
C SER A 85 -9.87 -7.65 -7.28
N ALA A 86 -10.40 -8.88 -7.28
CA ALA A 86 -10.60 -9.67 -8.50
C ALA A 86 -11.48 -8.93 -9.51
N LYS A 87 -12.57 -8.32 -9.03
CA LYS A 87 -13.50 -7.55 -9.85
C LYS A 87 -12.84 -6.37 -10.56
N ASP A 88 -11.98 -5.62 -9.85
CA ASP A 88 -11.25 -4.49 -10.46
C ASP A 88 -10.33 -4.99 -11.59
N ARG A 89 -9.75 -6.18 -11.41
CA ARG A 89 -8.91 -6.86 -12.40
C ARG A 89 -9.69 -7.59 -13.51
N GLN A 90 -11.02 -7.57 -13.46
CA GLN A 90 -11.89 -8.36 -14.35
C GLN A 90 -11.52 -9.85 -14.35
N ASP A 91 -11.27 -10.40 -13.15
CA ASP A 91 -10.92 -11.80 -12.91
C ASP A 91 -9.64 -12.28 -13.62
N LYS A 92 -8.72 -11.36 -13.95
CA LYS A 92 -7.44 -11.67 -14.62
C LYS A 92 -6.27 -11.43 -13.70
N THR A 93 -5.28 -12.32 -13.74
CA THR A 93 -3.97 -12.07 -13.12
C THR A 93 -3.36 -10.80 -13.71
N SER A 94 -3.30 -9.73 -12.92
CA SER A 94 -2.85 -8.43 -13.36
C SER A 94 -2.55 -7.53 -12.18
N LEU A 95 -1.72 -6.51 -12.43
CA LEU A 95 -1.54 -5.39 -11.53
C LEU A 95 -2.08 -4.13 -12.21
N LEU A 96 -2.91 -3.37 -11.51
CA LEU A 96 -3.49 -2.12 -11.96
C LEU A 96 -2.71 -0.96 -11.35
N ASN A 97 -2.32 0.01 -12.17
CA ASN A 97 -1.73 1.24 -11.66
C ASN A 97 -2.77 2.00 -10.85
N GLN A 98 -2.46 2.27 -9.59
CA GLN A 98 -3.27 3.11 -8.71
C GLN A 98 -2.46 4.35 -8.38
N THR A 99 -3.10 5.52 -8.38
CA THR A 99 -2.43 6.79 -8.09
C THR A 99 -3.36 7.70 -7.32
N LYS A 100 -2.80 8.41 -6.33
CA LYS A 100 -3.48 9.45 -5.57
C LYS A 100 -2.54 10.62 -5.34
N THR A 101 -3.02 11.83 -5.59
CA THR A 101 -2.32 13.07 -5.28
C THR A 101 -3.05 13.82 -4.18
N GLY A 102 -2.33 14.61 -3.40
CA GLY A 102 -2.93 15.45 -2.37
C GLY A 102 -1.92 16.41 -1.74
N VAL A 103 -2.40 17.24 -0.82
CA VAL A 103 -1.55 18.16 -0.05
C VAL A 103 -1.13 17.47 1.25
N ILE A 104 0.10 17.73 1.70
CA ILE A 104 0.57 17.27 3.01
C ILE A 104 0.02 18.21 4.09
N LYS A 105 -0.73 17.67 5.05
CA LYS A 105 -1.29 18.45 6.16
C LYS A 105 -0.17 19.08 6.98
N SER A 106 -0.36 20.35 7.35
CA SER A 106 0.56 21.08 8.23
C SER A 106 0.82 20.33 9.53
N SER A 107 1.98 20.56 10.16
CA SER A 107 2.45 19.83 11.33
C SER A 107 2.87 18.37 11.10
N THR A 108 2.80 17.84 9.87
CA THR A 108 3.38 16.53 9.56
C THR A 108 4.90 16.57 9.77
N ARG A 109 5.45 15.56 10.44
CA ARG A 109 6.90 15.36 10.64
C ARG A 109 7.37 13.98 10.24
N TYR A 110 6.47 13.01 10.19
CA TYR A 110 6.77 11.66 9.77
C TYR A 110 5.68 11.14 8.84
N ILE A 111 6.03 10.17 8.02
CA ILE A 111 5.06 9.31 7.36
C ILE A 111 5.38 7.85 7.66
N ASN A 112 4.35 7.03 7.71
CA ASN A 112 4.48 5.59 7.71
C ASN A 112 3.71 5.03 6.53
N VAL A 113 4.43 4.43 5.59
CA VAL A 113 3.87 3.81 4.39
C VAL A 113 3.70 2.32 4.67
N TYR A 114 2.50 1.80 4.52
CA TYR A 114 2.16 0.40 4.69
C TYR A 114 1.71 -0.20 3.37
N LEU A 115 2.35 -1.28 2.93
CA LEU A 115 1.76 -2.24 2.02
C LEU A 115 0.96 -3.27 2.86
N ILE A 116 -0.28 -3.53 2.48
CA ILE A 116 -1.13 -4.54 3.11
C ILE A 116 -1.70 -5.43 2.01
N LEU A 117 -1.44 -6.73 2.14
CA LEU A 117 -1.90 -7.80 1.25
C LEU A 117 -2.84 -8.69 2.06
N THR A 118 -4.06 -8.92 1.59
CA THR A 118 -5.09 -9.66 2.34
C THR A 118 -5.59 -10.86 1.54
N ARG A 119 -5.47 -12.07 2.10
CA ARG A 119 -6.18 -13.25 1.62
C ARG A 119 -7.65 -13.12 1.97
N LYS A 120 -8.50 -13.10 0.96
CA LYS A 120 -9.97 -13.06 1.09
C LYS A 120 -10.65 -14.23 0.39
N SER A 121 -9.90 -14.94 -0.44
CA SER A 121 -10.38 -16.09 -1.18
C SER A 121 -10.69 -17.27 -0.27
N ASP A 122 -11.64 -18.11 -0.70
CA ASP A 122 -11.99 -19.34 0.00
C ASP A 122 -10.82 -20.32 -0.02
N VAL A 123 -10.27 -20.59 1.16
CA VAL A 123 -9.09 -21.46 1.34
C VAL A 123 -9.34 -22.92 0.96
N THR A 124 -10.60 -23.36 0.94
CA THR A 124 -10.98 -24.71 0.50
C THR A 124 -10.94 -24.86 -1.02
N LYS A 125 -11.11 -23.75 -1.75
CA LYS A 125 -11.14 -23.72 -3.21
C LYS A 125 -9.79 -23.33 -3.82
N TYR A 126 -9.12 -22.34 -3.26
CA TYR A 126 -7.91 -21.74 -3.83
C TYR A 126 -6.64 -22.02 -3.03
N GLY A 127 -6.76 -22.76 -1.92
CA GLY A 127 -5.65 -23.03 -1.01
C GLY A 127 -5.37 -21.87 -0.06
N THR A 128 -4.25 -21.97 0.67
CA THR A 128 -3.96 -21.06 1.78
C THR A 128 -3.03 -19.92 1.39
N ASN A 129 -2.67 -19.75 0.13
CA ASN A 129 -1.80 -18.65 -0.26
C ASN A 129 -2.56 -17.32 -0.18
N ASN A 130 -1.83 -16.26 0.17
CA ASN A 130 -2.28 -14.90 0.00
C ASN A 130 -1.70 -14.41 -1.33
N ASP A 131 -2.56 -14.37 -2.34
CA ASP A 131 -2.22 -14.04 -3.73
C ASP A 131 -2.44 -12.55 -4.03
N GLY A 132 -2.54 -11.70 -3.00
CA GLY A 132 -2.44 -10.24 -3.13
C GLY A 132 -1.02 -9.84 -3.54
N ASN A 133 -0.90 -8.96 -4.54
CA ASN A 133 0.37 -8.59 -5.15
C ASN A 133 0.52 -7.08 -5.32
N ALA A 134 1.75 -6.58 -5.15
CA ALA A 134 2.09 -5.19 -5.38
C ALA A 134 3.48 -5.00 -6.00
N ASP A 135 3.66 -3.97 -6.81
CA ASP A 135 4.95 -3.58 -7.39
C ASP A 135 5.05 -2.04 -7.49
N ASP A 136 6.28 -1.53 -7.58
CA ASP A 136 6.61 -0.12 -7.85
C ASP A 136 5.85 0.87 -6.95
N ILE A 137 5.90 0.63 -5.64
CA ILE A 137 5.31 1.51 -4.62
C ILE A 137 6.16 2.77 -4.52
N VAL A 138 5.57 3.91 -4.89
CA VAL A 138 6.23 5.21 -4.90
C VAL A 138 5.44 6.20 -4.05
N PHE A 139 6.15 6.88 -3.15
CA PHE A 139 5.67 8.08 -2.49
C PHE A 139 6.61 9.24 -2.84
N MET A 140 6.09 10.24 -3.53
CA MET A 140 6.84 11.40 -3.99
C MET A 140 6.28 12.67 -3.37
N ILE A 141 7.16 13.59 -2.96
CA ILE A 141 6.81 14.92 -2.48
C ILE A 141 7.23 15.93 -3.55
N THR A 142 6.35 16.87 -3.88
CA THR A 142 6.60 17.93 -4.87
C THR A 142 6.26 19.30 -4.30
N GLN A 143 7.04 20.31 -4.68
CA GLN A 143 6.74 21.71 -4.38
C GLN A 143 5.55 22.18 -5.22
N ASN A 144 4.63 22.91 -4.61
CA ASN A 144 3.49 23.51 -5.30
C ASN A 144 3.95 24.76 -6.04
N GLY A 145 3.70 24.83 -7.35
CA GLY A 145 3.91 26.04 -8.16
C GLY A 145 5.29 26.19 -8.78
N GLU A 146 6.04 25.09 -8.96
CA GLU A 146 7.13 24.99 -9.93
C GLU A 146 6.69 24.22 -11.18
#